data_AF-A0A2N0MD88-F1
#
_entry.id   AF-A0A2N0MD88-F1
#
_cell.length_a   1.000
_cell.length_b   1.000
_cell.length_c   1.000
_cell.angle_alpha   90.00
_cell.angle_beta   90.00
_cell.angle_gamma   90.00
#
_symmetry.space_group_name_H-M   'P 1'
#
loop_
_entity.id
_entity.type
_entity.pdbx_description
1 polymer ?
#
loop_
_entity_poly.entity_id
_entity_poly.type
_entity_poly.pdbx_seq_one_letter_code
_entity_poly.pdbx_strand_id
1 'polypeptide(L)'
;MVERSPLSFPLIFLGLGFLLGSKGLDQLDVGPHSPFLEVVATLTLALVLFLDAVKLQVTELGKRWLVPALILGPGTGLIIAIGALPFGLFLNFGWILAFIGGAVLASTDPVVLREIVRDERIPRSVRQVLKI
;
A
#
# COMPACT_ATOMS: atom_id res chain seq x y z
N MET A 1 2.61 -7.47 29.54
CA MET A 1 3.63 -8.35 28.91
C MET A 1 3.09 -8.96 27.61
N VAL A 2 2.77 -8.15 26.57
CA VAL A 2 2.75 -8.52 25.13
C VAL A 2 2.85 -7.18 24.38
N GLU A 3 3.97 -6.47 24.57
CA GLU A 3 4.24 -5.15 23.96
C GLU A 3 5.37 -5.24 22.92
N ARG A 4 5.66 -6.46 22.46
CA ARG A 4 6.86 -6.79 21.67
C ARG A 4 6.57 -7.90 20.65
N SER A 5 5.46 -7.81 19.92
CA SER A 5 5.34 -8.61 18.69
C SER A 5 5.82 -7.75 17.53
N PRO A 6 7.00 -8.00 16.93
CA PRO A 6 7.47 -7.31 15.71
C PRO A 6 6.70 -7.77 14.45
N LEU A 7 5.50 -8.32 14.63
CA LEU A 7 4.66 -8.87 13.58
C LEU A 7 3.56 -7.85 13.24
N SER A 8 3.73 -7.16 12.12
CA SER A 8 2.70 -6.29 11.55
C SER A 8 1.43 -7.09 11.28
N PHE A 9 0.25 -6.48 11.47
CA PHE A 9 -1.04 -7.12 11.19
C PHE A 9 -1.09 -7.80 9.80
N PRO A 10 -0.60 -7.19 8.70
CA PRO A 10 -0.58 -7.84 7.39
C PRO A 10 0.16 -9.17 7.37
N LEU A 11 1.25 -9.31 8.14
CA LEU A 11 2.05 -10.53 8.16
C LEU A 11 1.33 -11.68 8.90
N ILE A 12 0.57 -11.34 9.95
CA ILE A 12 -0.28 -12.30 10.67
C ILE A 12 -1.42 -12.79 9.77
N PHE A 13 -2.12 -11.88 9.09
CA PHE A 13 -3.19 -12.24 8.15
C PHE A 13 -2.67 -13.04 6.95
N LEU A 14 -1.49 -12.70 6.42
CA LEU A 14 -0.83 -13.48 5.36
C LEU A 14 -0.50 -14.91 5.83
N GLY A 15 0.06 -15.03 7.04
CA GLY A 15 0.36 -16.34 7.65
C GLY A 15 -0.89 -17.18 7.88
N LEU A 16 -1.97 -16.58 8.40
CA LEU A 16 -3.26 -17.24 8.57
C LEU A 16 -3.85 -17.67 7.23
N GLY A 17 -3.86 -16.79 6.22
CA GLY A 17 -4.34 -17.11 4.88
C GLY A 17 -3.56 -18.27 4.24
N PHE A 18 -2.25 -18.31 4.45
CA PHE A 18 -1.40 -19.42 3.99
C PHE A 18 -1.73 -20.75 4.71
N LEU A 19 -1.96 -20.70 6.04
CA LEU A 19 -2.34 -21.89 6.83
C LEU A 19 -3.75 -22.40 6.50
N LEU A 20 -4.70 -21.52 6.22
CA LEU A 20 -6.09 -21.86 5.91
C LEU A 20 -6.31 -22.25 4.44
N GLY A 21 -5.43 -21.82 3.54
CA GLY A 21 -5.51 -22.11 2.11
C GLY A 21 -5.04 -23.52 1.74
N SER A 22 -5.03 -23.80 0.44
CA SER A 22 -4.69 -25.12 -0.14
C SER A 22 -3.29 -25.65 0.20
N LYS A 23 -2.37 -24.80 0.63
CA LYS A 23 -1.02 -25.22 1.09
C LYS A 23 -0.90 -25.52 2.58
N GLY A 24 -1.96 -25.31 3.36
CA GLY A 24 -1.99 -25.61 4.79
C GLY A 24 -3.02 -26.69 5.12
N LEU A 25 -4.22 -26.26 5.52
CA LEU A 25 -5.32 -27.13 5.96
C LEU A 25 -6.27 -27.55 4.83
N ASP A 26 -6.09 -27.04 3.61
CA ASP A 26 -6.90 -27.32 2.42
C ASP A 26 -8.42 -27.12 2.63
N GLN A 27 -8.78 -26.25 3.57
CA GLN A 27 -10.17 -25.95 3.92
C GLN A 27 -10.78 -24.88 3.01
N LEU A 28 -9.96 -24.05 2.38
CA LEU A 28 -10.36 -22.98 1.48
C LEU A 28 -9.63 -23.12 0.14
N ASP A 29 -10.34 -23.63 -0.87
CA ASP A 29 -9.91 -23.57 -2.28
C ASP A 29 -10.39 -22.25 -2.90
N VAL A 30 -9.73 -21.16 -2.51
CA VAL A 30 -9.98 -19.83 -3.09
C VAL A 30 -8.89 -19.57 -4.12
N GLY A 31 -9.18 -19.95 -5.37
CA GLY A 31 -8.31 -19.64 -6.49
C GLY A 31 -8.17 -18.12 -6.72
N PRO A 32 -7.09 -17.66 -7.39
CA PRO A 32 -6.89 -16.26 -7.72
C PRO A 32 -8.00 -15.66 -8.60
N HIS A 33 -8.85 -16.49 -9.19
CA HIS A 33 -9.98 -16.10 -10.04
C HIS A 33 -11.33 -16.48 -9.41
N SER A 34 -11.37 -16.64 -8.08
CA SER A 34 -12.63 -16.87 -7.38
C SER A 34 -13.52 -15.63 -7.49
N PRO A 35 -14.74 -15.74 -8.06
CA PRO A 35 -15.66 -14.60 -8.18
C PRO A 35 -16.00 -13.97 -6.83
N PHE A 36 -16.02 -14.79 -5.78
CA PHE A 36 -16.24 -14.31 -4.41
C PHE A 36 -15.10 -13.39 -3.94
N LEU A 37 -13.84 -13.78 -4.20
CA LEU A 37 -12.68 -12.98 -3.82
C LEU A 37 -12.65 -11.66 -4.59
N GLU A 38 -12.98 -11.70 -5.88
CA GLU A 38 -13.04 -10.49 -6.72
C GLU A 38 -14.08 -9.49 -6.20
N VAL A 39 -15.29 -9.95 -5.86
CA VAL A 39 -16.35 -9.10 -5.30
C VAL A 39 -15.94 -8.51 -3.95
N VAL A 40 -15.42 -9.34 -3.04
CA VAL A 40 -14.99 -8.88 -1.70
C VAL A 40 -13.82 -7.90 -1.81
N ALA A 41 -12.81 -8.20 -2.62
CA ALA A 41 -11.66 -7.32 -2.84
C ALA A 41 -12.09 -5.99 -3.44
N THR A 42 -12.95 -6.00 -4.46
CA THR A 42 -13.46 -4.80 -5.12
C THR A 42 -14.24 -3.92 -4.15
N LEU A 43 -15.17 -4.51 -3.38
CA LEU A 43 -15.95 -3.76 -2.38
C LEU A 43 -15.07 -3.21 -1.26
N THR A 44 -14.13 -4.01 -0.76
CA THR A 44 -13.21 -3.59 0.30
C THR A 44 -12.30 -2.46 -0.19
N LEU A 45 -11.71 -2.59 -1.37
CA LEU A 45 -10.85 -1.57 -1.96
C LEU A 45 -11.64 -0.29 -2.23
N ALA A 46 -12.85 -0.38 -2.79
CA ALA A 46 -13.72 0.76 -3.00
C ALA A 46 -14.06 1.48 -1.67
N LEU A 47 -14.38 0.72 -0.62
CA LEU A 47 -14.68 1.28 0.70
C LEU A 47 -13.44 1.94 1.33
N VAL A 48 -12.28 1.30 1.26
CA VAL A 48 -11.02 1.84 1.79
C VAL A 48 -10.64 3.13 1.08
N LEU A 49 -10.71 3.14 -0.26
CA LEU A 49 -10.45 4.34 -1.07
C LEU A 49 -11.43 5.46 -0.75
N PHE A 50 -12.71 5.14 -0.55
CA PHE A 50 -13.73 6.12 -0.15
C PHE A 50 -13.44 6.71 1.24
N LEU A 51 -13.12 5.86 2.23
CA LEU A 51 -12.77 6.31 3.58
C LEU A 51 -11.50 7.18 3.59
N ASP A 52 -10.53 6.85 2.75
CA ASP A 52 -9.32 7.64 2.57
C ASP A 52 -9.60 8.99 1.90
N ALA A 53 -10.48 9.03 0.90
CA ALA A 53 -10.90 10.26 0.26
C ALA A 53 -11.65 11.20 1.23
N VAL A 54 -12.51 10.67 2.11
CA VAL A 54 -13.24 11.47 3.11
C VAL A 54 -12.30 12.10 4.15
N LYS A 55 -11.18 11.44 4.47
CA LYS A 55 -10.16 11.99 5.38
C LYS A 55 -9.23 13.00 4.71
N LEU A 56 -9.23 13.06 3.38
CA LEU A 56 -8.35 13.94 2.62
C LEU A 56 -8.83 15.40 2.75
N GLN A 57 -8.03 16.24 3.41
CA GLN A 57 -8.32 17.66 3.56
C GLN A 57 -7.95 18.42 2.27
N VAL A 58 -8.85 18.40 1.29
CA VAL A 58 -8.69 19.06 -0.02
C VAL A 58 -8.36 20.56 0.09
N THR A 59 -8.79 21.21 1.18
CA THR A 59 -8.56 22.64 1.45
C THR A 59 -7.07 22.96 1.69
N GLU A 60 -6.30 22.04 2.28
CA GLU A 60 -4.86 22.22 2.47
C GLU A 60 -4.06 21.92 1.21
N LEU A 61 -4.54 20.99 0.37
CA LEU A 61 -3.92 20.71 -0.94
C LEU A 61 -3.89 21.99 -1.78
N GLY A 62 -4.97 22.78 -1.76
CA GLY A 62 -5.14 24.09 -2.41
C GLY A 62 -3.93 25.02 -2.30
N LYS A 63 -3.29 25.10 -1.12
CA LYS A 63 -2.18 26.04 -0.85
C LYS A 63 -0.82 25.58 -1.37
N ARG A 64 -0.62 24.29 -1.66
CA ARG A 64 0.67 23.72 -2.12
C ARG A 64 0.50 22.58 -3.13
N TRP A 65 -0.41 22.72 -4.12
CA TRP A 65 -0.66 21.69 -5.15
C TRP A 65 0.58 21.22 -5.93
N LEU A 66 1.59 22.07 -6.06
CA LEU A 66 2.79 21.76 -6.84
C LEU A 66 3.60 20.60 -6.25
N VAL A 67 3.65 20.48 -4.92
CA VAL A 67 4.46 19.44 -4.26
C VAL A 67 3.83 18.05 -4.43
N PRO A 68 2.52 17.83 -4.13
CA PRO A 68 1.84 16.57 -4.43
C PRO A 68 1.86 16.23 -5.92
N ALA A 69 1.65 17.20 -6.80
CA ALA A 69 1.62 16.96 -8.25
C ALA A 69 2.98 16.49 -8.78
N LEU A 70 4.08 17.07 -8.30
CA LEU A 70 5.44 16.66 -8.70
C LEU A 70 5.82 15.27 -8.15
N ILE A 71 5.32 14.91 -6.97
CA ILE A 71 5.54 13.57 -6.41
C ILE A 71 4.69 12.54 -7.17
N LEU A 72 3.41 12.82 -7.39
CA LEU A 72 2.46 11.91 -8.06
C LEU A 72 2.77 11.71 -9.54
N GLY A 73 3.22 12.74 -10.25
CA GLY A 73 3.55 12.66 -11.67
C GLY A 73 4.95 12.07 -11.91
N PRO A 74 6.00 12.91 -11.94
CA PRO A 74 7.34 12.46 -12.27
C PRO A 74 7.95 11.55 -11.21
N GLY A 75 7.64 11.74 -9.91
CA GLY A 75 8.13 10.86 -8.85
C GLY A 75 7.67 9.42 -9.04
N THR A 76 6.35 9.20 -9.16
CA THR A 76 5.78 7.88 -9.42
C THR A 76 6.31 7.28 -10.72
N GLY A 77 6.32 8.04 -11.82
CA GLY A 77 6.81 7.55 -13.12
C GLY A 77 8.25 7.07 -13.07
N LEU A 78 9.12 7.78 -12.33
CA LEU A 78 10.52 7.38 -12.15
C LEU A 78 10.63 6.07 -11.35
N ILE A 79 9.85 5.92 -10.28
CA ILE A 79 9.84 4.68 -9.46
C ILE A 79 9.34 3.51 -10.31
N ILE A 80 8.29 3.70 -11.12
CA ILE A 80 7.79 2.67 -12.03
C ILE A 80 8.88 2.26 -13.02
N ALA A 81 9.57 3.22 -13.64
CA ALA A 81 10.63 2.92 -14.61
C ALA A 81 11.79 2.16 -13.96
N ILE A 82 12.23 2.58 -12.78
CA ILE A 82 13.29 1.89 -12.02
C ILE A 82 12.83 0.49 -11.60
N GLY A 83 11.60 0.35 -11.13
CA GLY A 83 11.01 -0.93 -10.73
C GLY A 83 10.80 -1.88 -11.91
N ALA A 84 10.59 -1.36 -13.13
CA ALA A 84 10.43 -2.15 -14.34
C ALA A 84 11.75 -2.74 -14.87
N LEU A 85 12.88 -2.06 -14.66
CA LEU A 85 14.21 -2.52 -15.11
C LEU A 85 14.52 -3.98 -14.73
N PRO A 86 14.36 -4.43 -13.47
CA PRO A 86 14.63 -5.82 -13.12
C PRO A 86 13.72 -6.81 -13.86
N PHE A 87 12.44 -6.47 -14.11
CA PHE A 87 11.54 -7.33 -14.88
C PHE A 87 11.91 -7.42 -16.37
N GLY A 88 12.33 -6.33 -16.98
CA GLY A 88 12.75 -6.32 -18.38
C GLY A 88 14.11 -7.00 -18.59
N LEU A 89 15.07 -6.74 -17.70
CA LEU A 89 16.46 -7.16 -17.88
C LEU A 89 16.75 -8.57 -17.35
N PHE A 90 16.23 -8.93 -16.17
CA PHE A 90 16.54 -10.23 -15.53
C PHE A 90 15.50 -11.30 -15.86
N LEU A 91 14.22 -10.94 -15.96
CA LEU A 91 13.13 -11.88 -16.22
C LEU A 91 12.79 -12.01 -17.72
N ASN A 92 13.41 -11.20 -18.59
CA ASN A 92 13.19 -11.19 -20.04
C ASN A 92 11.70 -10.99 -20.42
N PHE A 93 10.92 -10.33 -19.55
CA PHE A 93 9.54 -10.02 -19.85
C PHE A 93 9.45 -8.89 -20.88
N GLY A 94 8.39 -8.93 -21.71
CA GLY A 94 8.10 -7.81 -22.61
C GLY A 94 7.95 -6.52 -21.82
N TRP A 95 8.43 -5.41 -22.39
CA TRP A 95 8.45 -4.10 -21.71
C TRP A 95 7.12 -3.71 -21.07
N ILE A 96 5.98 -4.09 -21.67
CA ILE A 96 4.65 -3.84 -21.11
C ILE A 96 4.44 -4.54 -19.76
N LEU A 97 4.82 -5.81 -19.63
CA LEU A 97 4.71 -6.59 -18.39
C LEU A 97 5.70 -6.07 -17.35
N ALA A 98 6.88 -5.64 -17.79
CA ALA A 98 7.87 -5.02 -16.91
C ALA A 98 7.35 -3.72 -16.29
N PHE A 99 6.71 -2.86 -17.08
CA PHE A 99 6.06 -1.64 -16.58
C PHE A 99 4.89 -1.93 -15.65
N ILE A 100 4.07 -2.97 -15.92
CA ILE A 100 3.01 -3.41 -15.01
C ILE A 100 3.60 -3.87 -13.67
N GLY A 101 4.66 -4.70 -13.69
CA GLY A 101 5.36 -5.12 -12.48
C GLY A 101 5.95 -3.93 -11.71
N GLY A 102 6.59 -3.00 -12.42
CA GLY A 102 7.09 -1.75 -11.86
C GLY A 102 5.98 -0.90 -11.23
N ALA A 103 4.79 -0.83 -11.84
CA ALA A 103 3.64 -0.12 -11.31
C ALA A 103 3.10 -0.74 -10.01
N VAL A 104 3.03 -2.07 -9.95
CA VAL A 104 2.63 -2.78 -8.72
C VAL A 104 3.63 -2.53 -7.59
N LEU A 105 4.94 -2.54 -7.88
CA LEU A 105 5.97 -2.22 -6.87
C LEU A 105 5.97 -0.75 -6.45
N ALA A 106 5.68 0.17 -7.38
CA ALA A 106 5.60 1.60 -7.11
C ALA A 106 4.35 1.98 -6.31
N SER A 107 3.30 1.15 -6.36
CA SER A 107 2.08 1.32 -5.57
C SER A 107 2.35 1.03 -4.09
N THR A 108 3.08 1.92 -3.41
CA THR A 108 3.29 1.88 -1.96
C THR A 108 1.94 1.92 -1.25
N ASP A 109 1.59 0.84 -0.55
CA ASP A 109 0.37 0.78 0.24
C ASP A 109 0.49 1.77 1.42
N PRO A 110 -0.29 2.87 1.43
CA PRO A 110 -0.23 3.87 2.49
C PRO A 110 -0.60 3.27 3.85
N VAL A 111 -1.27 2.12 3.91
CA VAL A 111 -1.63 1.44 5.16
C VAL A 111 -0.38 1.02 5.94
N VAL A 112 0.62 0.42 5.27
CA VAL A 112 1.88 0.00 5.91
C VAL A 112 2.73 1.22 6.28
N LEU A 113 2.78 2.24 5.41
CA LEU A 113 3.47 3.49 5.73
C LEU A 113 2.82 4.22 6.92
N ARG A 114 1.49 4.20 7.05
CA ARG A 114 0.77 4.80 8.20
C ARG A 114 1.04 4.05 9.51
N GLU A 115 1.23 2.73 9.45
CA GLU A 115 1.61 1.91 10.62
C GLU A 115 3.02 2.29 11.11
N ILE A 116 3.96 2.58 10.20
CA ILE A 116 5.32 3.03 10.51
C ILE A 116 5.36 4.50 10.95
N VAL A 117 4.57 5.39 10.33
CA VAL A 117 4.47 6.82 10.70
C VAL A 117 3.72 7.00 12.03
N ARG A 118 3.07 5.96 12.55
CA ARG A 118 2.55 5.88 13.92
C ARG A 118 3.58 5.44 14.96
N ASP A 119 4.85 5.25 14.59
CA ASP A 119 5.92 5.19 15.59
C ASP A 119 6.08 6.57 16.22
N GLU A 120 5.48 6.74 17.41
CA GLU A 120 5.45 7.91 18.28
C GLU A 120 6.83 8.26 18.90
N ARG A 121 7.92 8.07 18.16
CA ARG A 121 9.29 8.38 18.60
C ARG A 121 9.73 9.84 18.36
N ILE A 122 8.84 10.79 18.74
CA ILE A 122 9.09 12.12 19.40
C ILE A 122 9.50 13.32 18.47
N PRO A 123 9.15 14.63 18.71
CA PRO A 123 8.75 15.32 19.97
C PRO A 123 7.49 16.23 19.99
N ARG A 124 7.05 16.49 21.23
CA ARG A 124 5.95 17.40 21.63
C ARG A 124 6.14 18.89 21.30
N SER A 125 7.34 19.31 20.88
CA SER A 125 7.70 20.74 20.73
C SER A 125 7.02 21.46 19.55
N VAL A 126 6.54 20.73 18.54
CA VAL A 126 5.81 21.32 17.39
C VAL A 126 4.32 21.52 17.71
N ARG A 127 3.82 20.84 18.75
CA ARG A 127 2.40 20.86 19.16
C ARG A 127 1.95 22.24 19.70
N GLN A 128 2.89 23.13 20.01
CA GLN A 128 2.63 24.42 20.65
C GLN A 128 2.71 25.62 19.69
N VAL A 129 3.25 25.46 18.48
CA VAL A 129 3.26 26.54 17.46
C VAL A 129 1.92 26.62 16.71
N LEU A 130 1.19 25.51 16.63
CA LEU A 130 -0.12 25.43 15.98
C LEU A 130 -1.30 25.95 16.85
N LYS A 131 -1.00 26.73 17.90
CA LYS A 131 -2.01 27.33 18.81
C LYS A 131 -1.97 28.86 18.80
N ILE A 132 -1.33 29.46 17.80
CA ILE A 132 -1.40 30.90 17.48
C ILE A 132 -1.87 31.04 16.03
#